data_AF-A0A931NEW8-F1
#
_entry.id   AF-A0A931NEW8-F1
#
_cell.length_a   1.000
_cell.length_b   1.000
_cell.length_c   1.000
_cell.angle_alpha   90.00
_cell.angle_beta   90.00
_cell.angle_gamma   90.00
#
_symmetry.space_group_name_H-M   'P 1'
#
loop_
_entity.id
_entity.type
_entity.pdbx_description
1 polymer ?
#
loop_
_entity_poly.entity_id
_entity_poly.type
_entity_poly.pdbx_seq_one_letter_code
_entity_poly.pdbx_strand_id
1 'polypeptide(L)'
;MDGNDTLDGGAGKDTLVGGKGDDTYVVNQADDVITELAGEGTDTVQSQVTLTLGTNLENLTLLGTSAINATGNTGNNVLTGNTAVNTLSGGDGSDTLDGGAGNDSLVGGAGADRYRFGRGYGSDTITENDATANIKDVVEFGTGVAPADVSFKRNGNALEVRLAGSPSELLTIKDWYLGSQYKVEEFRFVDSPGTVITDAQAAGLVQAMAAFGAQALEAGDGDLSRRRQHGQFGFGLAVGIEAAV
;
A
#
# COMPACT_ATOMS: atom_id res chain seq x y z
N MET A 1 -34.73 2.27 15.45
CA MET A 1 -35.87 1.84 14.61
C MET A 1 -35.56 0.40 14.21
N ASP A 2 -36.39 -0.27 13.41
CA ASP A 2 -36.01 -1.58 12.85
C ASP A 2 -35.97 -1.43 11.32
N GLY A 3 -34.86 -1.78 10.68
CA GLY A 3 -34.65 -1.68 9.24
C GLY A 3 -33.29 -1.06 8.88
N ASN A 4 -32.91 -1.15 7.61
CA ASN A 4 -31.69 -0.51 7.10
C ASN A 4 -32.04 0.92 6.66
N ASP A 5 -31.63 1.90 7.44
CA ASP A 5 -31.98 3.30 7.28
C ASP A 5 -30.80 4.13 6.75
N THR A 6 -31.09 5.31 6.19
CA THR A 6 -30.09 6.33 5.89
C THR A 6 -30.45 7.60 6.65
N LEU A 7 -29.54 8.04 7.51
CA LEU A 7 -29.72 9.16 8.43
C LEU A 7 -28.78 10.30 8.04
N ASP A 8 -29.37 11.42 7.60
CA ASP A 8 -28.66 12.66 7.29
C ASP A 8 -29.28 13.80 8.12
N GLY A 9 -28.54 14.31 9.09
CA GLY A 9 -28.95 15.42 9.95
C GLY A 9 -29.00 16.76 9.21
N GLY A 10 -28.28 16.87 8.09
CA GLY A 10 -28.10 18.13 7.39
C GLY A 10 -27.24 19.10 8.19
N ALA A 11 -27.50 20.39 8.04
CA ALA A 11 -26.66 21.41 8.70
C ALA A 11 -27.02 21.57 10.18
N GLY A 12 -26.00 21.61 11.03
CA GLY A 12 -26.16 21.84 12.46
C GLY A 12 -25.45 20.79 13.26
N LYS A 13 -25.77 20.73 14.56
CA LYS A 13 -25.32 19.66 15.44
C LYS A 13 -26.44 18.65 15.55
N ASP A 14 -26.24 17.46 15.00
CA ASP A 14 -27.28 16.44 14.97
C ASP A 14 -26.96 15.23 15.86
N THR A 15 -28.00 14.47 16.18
CA THR A 15 -27.88 13.16 16.83
C THR A 15 -28.55 12.13 15.95
N LEU A 16 -27.77 11.22 15.41
CA LEU A 16 -28.22 10.19 14.47
C LEU A 16 -28.32 8.86 15.22
N VAL A 17 -29.50 8.22 15.15
CA VAL A 17 -29.81 6.96 15.84
C VAL A 17 -30.64 6.08 14.91
N GLY A 18 -30.00 5.11 14.28
CA GLY A 18 -30.60 4.18 13.32
C GLY A 18 -31.28 2.99 14.02
N GLY A 19 -30.58 2.35 14.97
CA GLY A 19 -31.10 1.21 15.72
C GLY A 19 -30.82 -0.08 14.97
N LYS A 20 -31.75 -1.05 15.00
CA LYS A 20 -31.47 -2.36 14.37
C LYS A 20 -31.55 -2.29 12.85
N GLY A 21 -30.59 -2.94 12.19
CA GLY A 21 -30.44 -3.01 10.75
C GLY A 21 -29.05 -2.55 10.37
N ASP A 22 -28.68 -2.71 9.10
CA ASP A 22 -27.43 -2.14 8.59
C ASP A 22 -27.70 -0.70 8.13
N ASP A 23 -27.37 0.27 8.97
CA ASP A 23 -27.68 1.68 8.81
C ASP A 23 -26.54 2.46 8.14
N THR A 24 -26.90 3.60 7.53
CA THR A 24 -25.95 4.55 6.95
C THR A 24 -26.11 5.94 7.57
N TYR A 25 -25.04 6.44 8.17
CA TYR A 25 -24.95 7.75 8.81
C TYR A 25 -24.20 8.75 7.93
N VAL A 26 -24.84 9.84 7.53
CA VAL A 26 -24.18 10.94 6.81
C VAL A 26 -23.76 12.00 7.81
N VAL A 27 -22.44 12.14 7.99
CA VAL A 27 -21.83 13.11 8.90
C VAL A 27 -21.24 14.24 8.08
N ASN A 28 -21.75 15.45 8.28
CA ASN A 28 -21.29 16.63 7.55
C ASN A 28 -20.70 17.70 8.48
N GLN A 29 -20.97 17.64 9.79
CA GLN A 29 -20.32 18.46 10.80
C GLN A 29 -19.55 17.61 11.82
N ALA A 30 -18.49 18.19 12.38
CA ALA A 30 -17.64 17.48 13.35
C ALA A 30 -18.30 17.30 14.73
N ASP A 31 -19.40 18.01 15.01
CA ASP A 31 -20.14 17.93 16.26
C ASP A 31 -21.39 17.03 16.19
N ASP A 32 -21.68 16.44 15.03
CA ASP A 32 -22.67 15.37 14.89
C ASP A 32 -22.30 14.17 15.79
N VAL A 33 -23.32 13.56 16.39
CA VAL A 33 -23.16 12.41 17.29
C VAL A 33 -23.96 11.24 16.75
N ILE A 34 -23.28 10.11 16.54
CA ILE A 34 -23.94 8.84 16.21
C ILE A 34 -24.10 8.03 17.49
N THR A 35 -25.30 7.48 17.71
CA THR A 35 -25.55 6.53 18.80
C THR A 35 -25.85 5.16 18.20
N GLU A 36 -24.96 4.20 18.47
CA GLU A 36 -25.12 2.81 18.05
C GLU A 36 -24.99 1.84 19.22
N LEU A 37 -25.83 0.79 19.22
CA LEU A 37 -25.79 -0.26 20.24
C LEU A 37 -25.22 -1.58 19.69
N ALA A 38 -24.70 -2.39 20.61
CA ALA A 38 -24.10 -3.67 20.24
C ALA A 38 -25.14 -4.62 19.63
N GLY A 39 -24.79 -5.20 18.47
CA GLY A 39 -25.60 -6.22 17.80
C GLY A 39 -26.82 -5.65 17.08
N GLU A 40 -26.79 -4.37 16.72
CA GLU A 40 -27.84 -3.74 15.94
C GLU A 40 -27.63 -3.87 14.42
N GLY A 41 -26.40 -4.01 13.93
CA GLY A 41 -26.15 -4.30 12.52
C GLY A 41 -24.67 -4.29 12.16
N THR A 42 -24.40 -4.07 10.88
CA THR A 42 -23.11 -3.64 10.36
C THR A 42 -23.27 -2.27 9.71
N ASP A 43 -22.83 -1.24 10.40
CA ASP A 43 -23.23 0.13 10.13
C ASP A 43 -22.15 0.89 9.38
N THR A 44 -22.57 1.87 8.59
CA THR A 44 -21.68 2.67 7.74
C THR A 44 -21.78 4.15 8.06
N VAL A 45 -20.64 4.78 8.29
CA VAL A 45 -20.55 6.24 8.35
C VAL A 45 -19.97 6.78 7.07
N GLN A 46 -20.67 7.71 6.45
CA GLN A 46 -20.19 8.50 5.32
C GLN A 46 -19.87 9.91 5.82
N SER A 47 -18.60 10.29 5.84
CA SER A 47 -18.15 11.52 6.49
C SER A 47 -17.56 12.54 5.52
N GLN A 48 -17.98 13.80 5.61
CA GLN A 48 -17.37 14.94 4.92
C GLN A 48 -16.35 15.69 5.79
N VAL A 49 -16.13 15.21 7.02
CA VAL A 49 -15.17 15.75 8.00
C VAL A 49 -14.24 14.65 8.50
N THR A 50 -13.13 15.03 9.12
CA THR A 50 -12.30 14.05 9.85
C THR A 50 -13.12 13.42 10.97
N LEU A 51 -13.13 12.08 11.05
CA LEU A 51 -13.96 11.34 11.99
C LEU A 51 -13.21 10.16 12.62
N THR A 52 -13.51 9.93 13.90
CA THR A 52 -13.20 8.67 14.59
C THR A 52 -14.49 7.90 14.82
N LEU A 53 -14.51 6.62 14.46
CA LEU A 53 -15.67 5.75 14.69
C LEU A 53 -15.96 5.63 16.19
N GLY A 54 -17.24 5.79 16.54
CA GLY A 54 -17.75 5.40 17.85
C GLY A 54 -17.77 3.88 18.01
N THR A 55 -18.08 3.39 19.21
CA THR A 55 -18.25 1.95 19.46
C THR A 55 -19.42 1.38 18.65
N ASN A 56 -19.32 0.11 18.23
CA ASN A 56 -20.35 -0.61 17.45
C ASN A 56 -20.60 -0.03 16.05
N LEU A 57 -19.66 0.76 15.52
CA LEU A 57 -19.66 1.16 14.11
C LEU A 57 -18.54 0.42 13.39
N GLU A 58 -18.83 -0.12 12.21
CA GLU A 58 -17.88 -0.99 11.51
C GLU A 58 -17.25 -0.31 10.30
N ASN A 59 -17.97 0.55 9.57
CA ASN A 59 -17.48 1.09 8.31
C ASN A 59 -17.42 2.63 8.34
N LEU A 60 -16.34 3.20 7.78
CA LEU A 60 -16.19 4.64 7.57
C LEU A 60 -15.70 4.91 6.14
N THR A 61 -16.47 5.68 5.39
CA THR A 61 -16.12 6.18 4.06
C THR A 61 -15.99 7.70 4.08
N LEU A 62 -14.83 8.21 3.69
CA LEU A 62 -14.61 9.65 3.53
C LEU A 62 -15.17 10.12 2.19
N LEU A 63 -15.92 11.21 2.22
CA LEU A 63 -16.53 11.83 1.05
C LEU A 63 -15.79 13.09 0.61
N GLY A 64 -16.12 13.56 -0.58
CA GLY A 64 -15.60 14.82 -1.13
C GLY A 64 -14.13 14.72 -1.55
N THR A 65 -13.47 15.87 -1.61
CA THR A 65 -12.09 16.01 -2.12
C THR A 65 -11.19 16.77 -1.15
N SER A 66 -11.65 16.97 0.09
CA SER A 66 -10.87 17.62 1.15
C SER A 66 -9.94 16.61 1.79
N ALA A 67 -8.75 17.05 2.22
CA ALA A 67 -7.84 16.25 3.03
C ALA A 67 -8.41 16.11 4.45
N ILE A 68 -9.15 15.02 4.68
CA ILE A 68 -9.75 14.63 5.95
C ILE A 68 -9.24 13.23 6.32
N ASN A 69 -9.42 12.82 7.57
CA ASN A 69 -8.86 11.57 8.09
C ASN A 69 -9.95 10.65 8.66
N ALA A 70 -9.64 9.35 8.70
CA ALA A 70 -10.49 8.32 9.27
C ALA A 70 -9.73 7.58 10.37
N THR A 71 -10.37 7.42 11.51
CA THR A 71 -9.87 6.56 12.59
C THR A 71 -10.96 5.54 12.92
N GLY A 72 -10.61 4.27 12.99
CA GLY A 72 -11.49 3.20 13.46
C GLY A 72 -11.66 3.22 14.98
N ASN A 73 -12.12 2.10 15.51
CA ASN A 73 -12.33 1.84 16.93
C ASN A 73 -11.55 0.58 17.33
N THR A 74 -12.04 -0.17 18.32
CA THR A 74 -11.38 -1.40 18.81
C THR A 74 -11.95 -2.68 18.18
N GLY A 75 -12.88 -2.54 17.24
CA GLY A 75 -13.48 -3.62 16.49
C GLY A 75 -12.88 -3.71 15.09
N ASN A 76 -13.35 -4.68 14.29
CA ASN A 76 -12.90 -4.81 12.92
C ASN A 76 -13.57 -3.73 12.05
N ASN A 77 -12.77 -2.85 11.46
CA ASN A 77 -13.27 -1.74 10.67
C ASN A 77 -12.95 -1.83 9.18
N VAL A 78 -13.81 -1.24 8.36
CA VAL A 78 -13.52 -0.95 6.95
C VAL A 78 -13.42 0.56 6.79
N LEU A 79 -12.21 1.05 6.52
CA LEU A 79 -11.90 2.47 6.35
C LEU A 79 -11.58 2.74 4.89
N THR A 80 -12.36 3.62 4.25
CA THR A 80 -12.17 4.04 2.86
C THR A 80 -11.91 5.54 2.79
N GLY A 81 -10.78 5.91 2.23
CA GLY A 81 -10.38 7.29 1.95
C GLY A 81 -11.15 7.91 0.78
N ASN A 82 -10.85 9.18 0.51
CA ASN A 82 -11.36 9.89 -0.66
C ASN A 82 -10.23 10.08 -1.68
N THR A 83 -10.35 11.06 -2.59
CA THR A 83 -9.30 11.30 -3.61
C THR A 83 -8.22 12.29 -3.17
N ALA A 84 -8.24 12.71 -1.90
CA ALA A 84 -7.26 13.62 -1.33
C ALA A 84 -6.22 12.84 -0.52
N VAL A 85 -5.25 13.55 0.05
CA VAL A 85 -4.31 12.93 1.00
C VAL A 85 -5.04 12.67 2.31
N ASN A 86 -5.17 11.40 2.69
CA ASN A 86 -5.82 10.95 3.92
C ASN A 86 -4.82 10.27 4.86
N THR A 87 -5.11 10.33 6.15
CA THR A 87 -4.57 9.41 7.16
C THR A 87 -5.68 8.48 7.62
N LEU A 88 -5.46 7.17 7.48
CA LEU A 88 -6.38 6.11 7.92
C LEU A 88 -5.70 5.34 9.05
N SER A 89 -6.36 5.22 10.19
CA SER A 89 -5.88 4.45 11.35
C SER A 89 -6.93 3.42 11.74
N GLY A 90 -6.62 2.13 11.62
CA GLY A 90 -7.52 1.02 11.96
C GLY A 90 -7.84 0.98 13.46
N GLY A 91 -6.82 0.75 14.28
CA GLY A 91 -6.96 0.69 15.73
C GLY A 91 -6.60 -0.70 16.25
N ASP A 92 -7.45 -1.26 17.11
CA ASP A 92 -7.37 -2.69 17.42
C ASP A 92 -8.42 -3.40 16.55
N GLY A 93 -8.17 -4.61 16.09
CA GLY A 93 -9.10 -5.35 15.25
C GLY A 93 -8.43 -5.86 13.98
N SER A 94 -9.17 -6.62 13.18
CA SER A 94 -8.71 -6.99 11.83
C SER A 94 -9.33 -6.01 10.85
N ASP A 95 -8.58 -4.97 10.50
CA ASP A 95 -9.08 -3.83 9.76
C ASP A 95 -8.85 -3.97 8.27
N THR A 96 -9.62 -3.24 7.47
CA THR A 96 -9.39 -3.06 6.04
C THR A 96 -9.28 -1.58 5.72
N LEU A 97 -8.10 -1.16 5.25
CA LEU A 97 -7.78 0.21 4.93
C LEU A 97 -7.59 0.35 3.40
N ASP A 98 -8.39 1.23 2.80
CA ASP A 98 -8.31 1.61 1.39
C ASP A 98 -8.11 3.12 1.31
N GLY A 99 -6.89 3.59 1.06
CA GLY A 99 -6.59 5.02 0.94
C GLY A 99 -7.29 5.66 -0.26
N GLY A 100 -7.54 4.88 -1.31
CA GLY A 100 -8.04 5.39 -2.57
C GLY A 100 -6.93 6.08 -3.38
N ALA A 101 -7.27 7.19 -4.01
CA ALA A 101 -6.30 7.98 -4.76
C ALA A 101 -5.74 9.08 -3.86
N GLY A 102 -4.44 9.28 -3.85
CA GLY A 102 -3.84 10.21 -2.91
C GLY A 102 -2.39 9.87 -2.70
N ASN A 103 -1.82 10.36 -1.61
CA ASN A 103 -0.55 9.86 -1.12
C ASN A 103 -0.78 9.62 0.37
N ASP A 104 -1.32 8.46 0.70
CA ASP A 104 -2.01 8.26 1.96
C ASP A 104 -1.10 7.65 3.02
N SER A 105 -1.47 7.87 4.28
CA SER A 105 -0.83 7.23 5.43
C SER A 105 -1.79 6.22 6.03
N LEU A 106 -1.46 4.94 5.94
CA LEU A 106 -2.25 3.82 6.44
C LEU A 106 -1.56 3.23 7.67
N VAL A 107 -2.29 3.16 8.78
CA VAL A 107 -1.83 2.58 10.04
C VAL A 107 -2.85 1.52 10.43
N GLY A 108 -2.53 0.24 10.28
CA GLY A 108 -3.44 -0.86 10.63
C GLY A 108 -3.69 -0.87 12.13
N GLY A 109 -2.63 -1.11 12.90
CA GLY A 109 -2.68 -1.08 14.35
C GLY A 109 -2.41 -2.47 14.90
N ALA A 110 -3.31 -3.02 15.71
CA ALA A 110 -3.16 -4.37 16.25
C ALA A 110 -4.21 -5.30 15.66
N GLY A 111 -3.82 -6.50 15.25
CA GLY A 111 -4.67 -7.50 14.63
C GLY A 111 -4.21 -7.86 13.22
N ALA A 112 -5.08 -8.49 12.43
CA ALA A 112 -4.71 -8.96 11.08
C ALA A 112 -5.31 -8.02 10.03
N ASP A 113 -4.51 -7.07 9.58
CA ASP A 113 -4.97 -5.94 8.77
C ASP A 113 -4.83 -6.18 7.27
N ARG A 114 -5.67 -5.48 6.50
CA ARG A 114 -5.68 -5.52 5.04
C ARG A 114 -5.55 -4.13 4.46
N TYR A 115 -4.48 -3.90 3.72
CA TYR A 115 -4.22 -2.67 3.00
C TYR A 115 -4.52 -2.87 1.52
N ARG A 116 -5.47 -2.11 0.97
CA ARG A 116 -5.75 -2.11 -0.47
C ARG A 116 -4.83 -1.16 -1.19
N PHE A 117 -4.28 -1.62 -2.31
CA PHE A 117 -3.44 -0.80 -3.18
C PHE A 117 -3.66 -1.17 -4.64
N GLY A 118 -3.51 -0.23 -5.56
CA GLY A 118 -3.78 -0.49 -6.96
C GLY A 118 -3.37 0.61 -7.92
N ARG A 119 -3.84 0.48 -9.15
CA ARG A 119 -3.63 1.48 -10.19
C ARG A 119 -4.32 2.78 -9.82
N GLY A 120 -3.62 3.91 -9.96
CA GLY A 120 -4.15 5.24 -9.65
C GLY A 120 -4.22 5.59 -8.16
N TYR A 121 -3.71 4.72 -7.27
CA TYR A 121 -3.70 4.99 -5.83
C TYR A 121 -2.69 6.08 -5.44
N GLY A 122 -1.61 6.18 -6.20
CA GLY A 122 -0.54 7.14 -5.92
C GLY A 122 0.53 6.54 -5.02
N SER A 123 1.12 7.38 -4.17
CA SER A 123 2.27 7.02 -3.35
C SER A 123 1.91 6.94 -1.87
N ASP A 124 1.56 5.73 -1.43
CA ASP A 124 1.04 5.48 -0.09
C ASP A 124 2.12 4.94 0.85
N THR A 125 1.85 5.09 2.14
CA THR A 125 2.73 4.64 3.21
C THR A 125 1.97 3.80 4.23
N ILE A 126 2.43 2.58 4.46
CA ILE A 126 1.97 1.71 5.55
C ILE A 126 2.91 1.87 6.73
N THR A 127 2.34 1.99 7.93
CA THR A 127 3.05 1.89 9.21
C THR A 127 2.48 0.71 9.99
N GLU A 128 3.30 -0.32 10.13
CA GLU A 128 3.00 -1.50 10.95
C GLU A 128 3.77 -1.45 12.27
N ASN A 129 3.17 -1.98 13.34
CA ASN A 129 3.87 -2.15 14.62
C ASN A 129 3.17 -3.18 15.52
N ASP A 130 2.73 -4.31 14.97
CA ASP A 130 2.13 -5.39 15.75
C ASP A 130 3.07 -6.58 15.93
N ALA A 131 3.38 -6.91 17.19
CA ALA A 131 4.19 -8.07 17.56
C ALA A 131 3.35 -9.31 17.89
N THR A 132 2.03 -9.26 17.69
CA THR A 132 1.11 -10.36 17.99
C THR A 132 1.46 -11.58 17.14
N ALA A 133 1.49 -12.75 17.77
CA ALA A 133 1.90 -13.98 17.09
C ALA A 133 0.73 -14.57 16.26
N ASN A 134 1.04 -15.09 15.08
CA ASN A 134 0.12 -15.80 14.18
C ASN A 134 -1.00 -14.94 13.56
N ILE A 135 -0.92 -13.63 13.67
CA ILE A 135 -1.63 -12.72 12.78
C ILE A 135 -0.81 -12.49 11.51
N LYS A 136 -1.49 -12.04 10.47
CA LYS A 136 -0.86 -11.76 9.18
C LYS A 136 -1.52 -10.56 8.56
N ASP A 137 -0.71 -9.55 8.30
CA ASP A 137 -1.14 -8.39 7.55
C ASP A 137 -1.00 -8.67 6.07
N VAL A 138 -1.90 -8.05 5.31
CA VAL A 138 -2.06 -8.31 3.88
C VAL A 138 -2.05 -7.00 3.11
N VAL A 139 -1.21 -6.91 2.09
CA VAL A 139 -1.44 -5.98 0.98
C VAL A 139 -2.25 -6.70 -0.08
N GLU A 140 -3.45 -6.21 -0.37
CA GLU A 140 -4.34 -6.70 -1.41
C GLU A 140 -4.28 -5.77 -2.63
N PHE A 141 -3.67 -6.27 -3.71
CA PHE A 141 -3.65 -5.55 -4.98
C PHE A 141 -4.99 -5.69 -5.70
N GLY A 142 -5.57 -4.55 -6.06
CA GLY A 142 -6.83 -4.45 -6.79
C GLY A 142 -6.77 -5.00 -8.21
N THR A 143 -7.91 -4.92 -8.91
CA THR A 143 -8.06 -5.37 -10.30
C THR A 143 -7.06 -4.66 -11.24
N GLY A 144 -6.60 -5.36 -12.28
CA GLY A 144 -5.64 -4.83 -13.25
C GLY A 144 -4.19 -4.79 -12.74
N VAL A 145 -3.91 -5.43 -11.61
CA VAL A 145 -2.55 -5.62 -11.08
C VAL A 145 -2.22 -7.10 -11.11
N ALA A 146 -1.37 -7.52 -12.04
CA ALA A 146 -0.86 -8.88 -12.09
C ALA A 146 0.38 -9.02 -11.18
N PRO A 147 0.71 -10.24 -10.72
CA PRO A 147 1.95 -10.48 -9.97
C PRO A 147 3.22 -10.01 -10.68
N ALA A 148 3.23 -10.06 -12.02
CA ALA A 148 4.36 -9.60 -12.83
C ALA A 148 4.51 -8.06 -12.88
N ASP A 149 3.48 -7.31 -12.49
CA ASP A 149 3.53 -5.84 -12.43
C ASP A 149 4.20 -5.34 -11.14
N VAL A 150 4.37 -6.20 -10.14
CA VAL A 150 4.86 -5.82 -8.82
C VAL A 150 6.36 -6.02 -8.72
N SER A 151 7.06 -4.98 -8.29
CA SER A 151 8.49 -5.04 -7.98
C SER A 151 8.77 -4.59 -6.55
N PHE A 152 9.76 -5.21 -5.92
CA PHE A 152 10.13 -4.96 -4.53
C PHE A 152 11.54 -4.37 -4.46
N LYS A 153 11.72 -3.33 -3.65
CA LYS A 153 13.01 -2.68 -3.46
C LYS A 153 13.20 -2.28 -2.01
N ARG A 154 14.38 -2.56 -1.45
CA ARG A 154 14.78 -1.98 -0.17
C ARG A 154 15.19 -0.52 -0.34
N ASN A 155 14.68 0.37 0.51
CA ASN A 155 15.14 1.74 0.64
C ASN A 155 15.35 2.08 2.13
N GLY A 156 16.60 2.12 2.59
CA GLY A 156 16.92 2.24 4.01
C GLY A 156 16.31 1.09 4.83
N ASN A 157 15.42 1.43 5.77
CA ASN A 157 14.68 0.45 6.57
C ASN A 157 13.28 0.12 6.02
N ALA A 158 12.85 0.78 4.94
CA ALA A 158 11.55 0.54 4.32
C ALA A 158 11.64 -0.49 3.18
N LEU A 159 10.52 -1.16 2.94
CA LEU A 159 10.25 -1.89 1.71
C LEU A 159 9.41 -1.00 0.78
N GLU A 160 9.92 -0.70 -0.41
CA GLU A 160 9.17 -0.09 -1.49
C GLU A 160 8.58 -1.19 -2.38
N VAL A 161 7.29 -1.08 -2.68
CA VAL A 161 6.55 -1.94 -3.58
C VAL A 161 6.01 -1.09 -4.72
N ARG A 162 6.46 -1.34 -5.94
CA ARG A 162 6.16 -0.50 -7.12
C ARG A 162 5.37 -1.28 -8.16
N LEU A 163 4.36 -0.63 -8.73
CA LEU A 163 3.61 -1.15 -9.86
C LEU A 163 4.22 -0.67 -11.19
N ALA A 164 4.44 -1.58 -12.12
CA ALA A 164 5.03 -1.29 -13.42
C ALA A 164 4.11 -0.39 -14.27
N GLY A 165 4.65 0.62 -14.94
CA GLY A 165 3.88 1.50 -15.83
C GLY A 165 3.63 2.90 -15.29
N SER A 166 3.81 3.15 -13.99
CA SER A 166 3.86 4.52 -13.45
C SER A 166 4.84 4.64 -12.28
N PRO A 167 5.72 5.65 -12.26
CA PRO A 167 6.58 5.91 -11.10
C PRO A 167 5.80 6.46 -9.89
N SER A 168 4.57 6.95 -10.10
CA SER A 168 3.72 7.47 -9.02
C SER A 168 2.97 6.39 -8.27
N GLU A 169 3.00 5.14 -8.71
CA GLU A 169 2.37 3.99 -8.03
C GLU A 169 3.40 3.29 -7.16
N LEU A 170 3.49 3.74 -5.91
CA LEU A 170 4.47 3.30 -4.94
C LEU A 170 3.81 3.11 -3.58
N LEU A 171 3.90 1.89 -3.05
CA LEU A 171 3.57 1.62 -1.66
C LEU A 171 4.87 1.51 -0.85
N THR A 172 4.98 2.27 0.23
CA THR A 172 6.12 2.23 1.14
C THR A 172 5.71 1.61 2.46
N ILE A 173 6.26 0.46 2.82
CA ILE A 173 6.07 -0.15 4.13
C ILE A 173 7.23 0.27 5.01
N LYS A 174 6.96 1.14 5.99
CA LYS A 174 7.97 1.70 6.88
C LYS A 174 8.58 0.63 7.77
N ASP A 175 9.86 0.81 8.07
CA ASP A 175 10.59 0.05 9.07
C ASP A 175 10.59 -1.49 8.92
N TRP A 176 10.15 -2.01 7.77
CA TRP A 176 10.15 -3.42 7.37
C TRP A 176 11.42 -4.19 7.78
N TYR A 177 12.58 -3.55 7.69
CA TYR A 177 13.88 -4.17 7.99
C TYR A 177 14.35 -3.99 9.44
N LEU A 178 13.53 -3.45 10.34
CA LEU A 178 13.84 -3.29 11.77
C LEU A 178 13.37 -4.47 12.63
N GLY A 179 12.38 -5.25 12.19
CA GLY A 179 11.83 -6.36 12.97
C GLY A 179 10.60 -6.99 12.31
N SER A 180 10.16 -8.13 12.82
CA SER A 180 8.97 -8.82 12.29
C SER A 180 7.68 -8.03 12.48
N GLN A 181 7.58 -7.23 13.55
CA GLN A 181 6.37 -6.44 13.86
C GLN A 181 6.09 -5.29 12.89
N TYR A 182 7.03 -4.97 12.00
CA TYR A 182 6.91 -3.87 11.02
C TYR A 182 6.60 -4.40 9.62
N LYS A 183 6.28 -5.69 9.49
CA LYS A 183 6.10 -6.35 8.21
C LYS A 183 4.62 -6.47 7.88
N VAL A 184 4.38 -6.57 6.58
CA VAL A 184 3.17 -7.17 6.03
C VAL A 184 3.56 -8.57 5.57
N GLU A 185 2.87 -9.60 6.03
CA GLU A 185 3.27 -10.99 5.78
C GLU A 185 2.96 -11.46 4.37
N GLU A 186 1.89 -10.94 3.76
CA GLU A 186 1.39 -11.44 2.48
C GLU A 186 0.99 -10.33 1.51
N PHE A 187 1.36 -10.55 0.24
CA PHE A 187 0.94 -9.74 -0.89
C PHE A 187 0.05 -10.59 -1.79
N ARG A 188 -1.21 -10.17 -1.93
CA ARG A 188 -2.29 -10.94 -2.58
C ARG A 188 -2.87 -10.15 -3.75
N PHE A 189 -3.48 -10.87 -4.70
CA PHE A 189 -3.94 -10.29 -5.96
C PHE A 189 -5.40 -10.67 -6.20
N VAL A 190 -6.28 -9.67 -6.38
CA VAL A 190 -7.71 -9.89 -6.65
C VAL A 190 -7.91 -10.72 -7.93
N ASP A 191 -7.17 -10.42 -9.00
CA ASP A 191 -7.28 -11.12 -10.29
C ASP A 191 -6.54 -12.47 -10.33
N SER A 192 -5.83 -12.83 -9.26
CA SER A 192 -5.07 -14.08 -9.15
C SER A 192 -5.08 -14.59 -7.70
N PRO A 193 -6.25 -14.96 -7.16
CA PRO A 193 -6.42 -15.23 -5.72
C PRO A 193 -5.62 -16.43 -5.21
N GLY A 194 -5.18 -17.33 -6.09
CA GLY A 194 -4.28 -18.44 -5.75
C GLY A 194 -2.80 -18.06 -5.66
N THR A 195 -2.42 -16.85 -6.07
CA THR A 195 -1.06 -16.34 -5.99
C THR A 195 -0.89 -15.48 -4.75
N VAL A 196 0.06 -15.90 -3.90
CA VAL A 196 0.48 -15.15 -2.72
C VAL A 196 1.99 -15.00 -2.80
N ILE A 197 2.48 -13.78 -2.61
CA ILE A 197 3.90 -13.51 -2.37
C ILE A 197 4.06 -13.29 -0.87
N THR A 198 4.83 -14.12 -0.18
CA THR A 198 5.10 -13.95 1.25
C THR A 198 6.22 -12.95 1.50
N ASP A 199 6.34 -12.44 2.73
CA ASP A 199 7.44 -11.58 3.17
C ASP A 199 8.83 -12.17 2.84
N ALA A 200 8.99 -13.49 3.01
CA ALA A 200 10.21 -14.22 2.66
C ALA A 200 10.47 -14.24 1.15
N GLN A 201 9.42 -14.40 0.33
CA GLN A 201 9.54 -14.35 -1.12
C GLN A 201 9.84 -12.91 -1.60
N ALA A 202 9.20 -11.90 -1.01
CA ALA A 202 9.49 -10.49 -1.27
C ALA A 202 10.97 -10.17 -0.95
N ALA A 203 11.50 -10.64 0.18
CA ALA A 203 12.91 -10.50 0.51
C ALA A 203 13.84 -11.17 -0.51
N GLY A 204 13.48 -12.36 -1.00
CA GLY A 204 14.21 -13.04 -2.08
C GLY A 204 14.21 -12.26 -3.40
N LEU A 205 13.08 -11.63 -3.76
CA LEU A 205 12.97 -10.78 -4.94
C LEU A 205 13.85 -9.53 -4.82
N VAL A 206 13.87 -8.88 -3.65
CA VAL A 206 14.77 -7.73 -3.39
C VAL A 206 16.24 -8.11 -3.60
N GLN A 207 16.66 -9.28 -3.09
CA GLN A 207 18.03 -9.78 -3.25
C GLN A 207 18.36 -10.07 -4.72
N ALA A 208 17.44 -10.73 -5.44
CA ALA A 208 17.62 -11.05 -6.85
C ALA A 208 17.77 -9.77 -7.71
N MET A 209 16.96 -8.75 -7.45
CA MET A 209 17.05 -7.47 -8.17
C MET A 209 18.36 -6.72 -7.89
N ALA A 210 18.85 -6.75 -6.65
CA ALA A 210 20.15 -6.17 -6.30
C ALA A 210 21.32 -6.90 -6.99
N ALA A 211 21.28 -8.24 -7.04
CA ALA A 211 22.30 -9.05 -7.71
C ALA A 211 22.32 -8.84 -9.23
N PHE A 212 21.15 -8.73 -9.86
CA PHE A 212 21.04 -8.42 -11.28
C PHE A 212 21.66 -7.06 -11.62
N GLY A 213 21.40 -6.04 -10.80
CA GLY A 213 22.01 -4.71 -10.98
C GLY A 213 23.53 -4.75 -10.88
N ALA A 214 24.09 -5.49 -9.91
CA ALA A 214 25.53 -5.65 -9.77
C ALA A 214 26.16 -6.37 -10.98
N GLN A 215 25.54 -7.45 -11.47
CA GLN A 215 26.01 -8.19 -12.64
C GLN A 215 25.94 -7.36 -13.93
N ALA A 216 24.91 -6.52 -14.10
CA ALA A 216 24.81 -5.62 -15.25
C ALA A 216 25.93 -4.56 -15.26
N LEU A 217 26.32 -4.06 -14.09
CA LEU A 217 27.45 -3.14 -13.94
C LEU A 217 28.80 -3.82 -14.23
N GLU A 218 29.01 -5.04 -13.73
CA GLU A 218 30.21 -5.82 -14.00
C GLU A 218 30.35 -6.21 -15.49
N ALA A 219 29.24 -6.57 -16.15
CA ALA A 219 29.23 -6.83 -17.58
C ALA A 219 29.51 -5.57 -18.43
N GLY A 220 29.06 -4.39 -17.97
CA GLY A 220 29.32 -3.10 -18.61
C GLY A 220 30.78 -2.65 -18.52
N ASP A 221 31.49 -2.94 -17.44
CA ASP A 221 32.90 -2.58 -17.24
C ASP A 221 33.87 -3.65 -17.78
N GLY A 222 33.41 -4.91 -17.89
CA GLY A 222 34.16 -6.02 -18.47
C GLY A 222 34.37 -5.93 -20.00
N ASP A 223 33.48 -5.26 -20.74
CA ASP A 223 33.63 -5.07 -22.20
C ASP A 223 34.65 -3.96 -22.52
N LEU A 224 34.72 -2.90 -21.70
CA LEU A 224 35.69 -1.81 -21.91
C LEU A 224 37.13 -2.20 -21.54
N SER A 225 37.30 -3.05 -20.52
CA SER A 225 38.62 -3.55 -20.11
C SER A 225 39.16 -4.66 -21.02
N ARG A 226 38.29 -5.48 -21.63
CA ARG A 226 38.69 -6.48 -22.64
C ARG A 226 38.99 -5.87 -24.01
N ARG A 227 38.31 -4.79 -24.42
CA ARG A 227 38.63 -4.08 -25.67
C ARG A 227 39.95 -3.30 -25.62
N ARG A 228 40.45 -2.91 -24.43
CA ARG A 228 41.75 -2.24 -24.29
C ARG A 228 42.97 -3.16 -24.25
N GLN A 229 42.78 -4.48 -24.08
CA GLN A 229 43.91 -5.43 -24.14
C GLN A 229 44.22 -5.95 -25.55
N HIS A 230 43.36 -5.70 -26.54
CA HIS A 230 43.63 -5.98 -27.97
C HIS A 230 44.01 -4.71 -28.75
N GLY A 231 44.71 -3.79 -28.10
CA GLY A 231 45.09 -2.49 -28.65
C GLY A 231 46.59 -2.22 -28.66
N GLN A 232 47.46 -3.22 -28.84
CA GLN A 232 48.87 -3.01 -29.21
C GLN A 232 49.42 -4.18 -30.01
N PHE A 233 49.42 -4.05 -31.34
CA PHE A 233 50.61 -4.32 -32.16
C PHE A 233 50.56 -3.35 -33.34
N GLY A 234 51.14 -2.18 -33.12
CA GLY A 234 51.56 -1.33 -34.24
C GLY A 234 52.80 -1.93 -34.89
N PHE A 235 52.77 -2.06 -36.20
CA PHE A 235 53.98 -2.03 -37.02
C PHE A 235 53.70 -1.15 -38.23
N GLY A 236 54.25 0.06 -38.19
CA GLY A 236 54.57 0.81 -39.39
C GLY A 236 56.08 0.86 -39.52
N LEU A 237 56.63 0.39 -40.65
CA LEU A 237 57.67 1.09 -41.40
C LEU A 237 57.89 0.40 -42.77
N ALA A 238 58.02 1.22 -43.81
CA ALA A 238 58.31 0.86 -45.19
C ALA A 238 59.76 0.41 -45.42
N VAL A 239 60.04 -0.23 -46.58
CA VAL A 239 61.13 0.03 -47.56
C VAL A 239 61.56 -1.26 -48.33
N GLY A 240 61.74 -1.14 -49.67
CA GLY A 240 62.63 -1.98 -50.50
C GLY A 240 61.91 -2.85 -51.56
N ILE A 241 61.76 -2.46 -52.84
CA ILE A 241 62.71 -2.46 -53.98
C ILE A 241 62.92 -3.85 -54.65
N GLU A 242 62.47 -3.92 -55.91
CA GLU A 242 62.96 -4.63 -57.13
C GLU A 242 63.27 -6.15 -57.20
N ALA A 243 62.55 -6.78 -58.15
CA ALA A 243 63.01 -7.51 -59.36
C ALA A 243 63.60 -8.96 -59.35
N ALA A 244 63.37 -9.61 -60.51
CA ALA A 244 63.83 -10.91 -61.03
C ALA A 244 62.98 -12.13 -60.61
N VAL A 245 62.43 -12.99 -61.48
CA VAL A 245 62.70 -13.37 -62.90
C VAL A 245 61.36 -13.71 -63.57
#